data_AF-A0A7K3Z4N0-F1
#
_entry.id   AF-A0A7K3Z4N0-F1
#
_cell.length_a   1.000
_cell.length_b   1.000
_cell.length_c   1.000
_cell.angle_alpha   90.00
_cell.angle_beta   90.00
_cell.angle_gamma   90.00
#
_symmetry.space_group_name_H-M   'P 1'
#
loop_
_entity.id
_entity.type
_entity.pdbx_description
1 polymer ?
#
loop_
_entity_poly.entity_id
_entity_poly.type
_entity_poly.pdbx_seq_one_letter_code
_entity_poly.pdbx_strand_id
1 'polypeptide(L)'
;MKTSLRKTIEGLNPGDLVCCSWCDASVGKSSGSGTAIDVPVKSWGIYVGLIGDKVKHIVLAQNSFRYSDGLFDLDYTAVPLSWTVDVSVLIKEHVPKELAGKLVNSFMMGGHRSLNRPRTFQRRIFQQRLSIDGRPY
;
A
#
# COMPACT_ATOMS: atom_id res chain seq x y z
N MET A 1 18.57 4.76 -11.45
CA MET A 1 18.33 3.96 -10.22
C MET A 1 19.66 3.43 -9.73
N LYS A 2 19.99 3.56 -8.43
CA LYS A 2 21.23 3.00 -7.86
C LYS A 2 21.24 1.47 -8.09
N THR A 3 22.37 0.90 -8.48
CA THR A 3 22.51 -0.53 -8.80
C THR A 3 22.06 -1.45 -7.66
N SER A 4 22.24 -1.01 -6.40
CA SER A 4 21.77 -1.73 -5.21
C SER A 4 20.25 -1.83 -5.13
N LEU A 5 19.53 -0.70 -5.32
CA LEU A 5 18.07 -0.65 -5.26
C LEU A 5 17.43 -1.55 -6.32
N ARG A 6 18.00 -1.57 -7.53
CA ARG A 6 17.55 -2.45 -8.61
C ARG A 6 17.58 -3.92 -8.18
N LYS A 7 18.73 -4.37 -7.68
CA LYS A 7 18.93 -5.75 -7.22
C LYS A 7 17.97 -6.11 -6.08
N THR A 8 17.76 -5.18 -5.14
CA THR A 8 16.80 -5.40 -4.06
C THR A 8 15.40 -5.62 -4.59
N ILE A 9 14.92 -4.76 -5.49
CA ILE A 9 13.57 -4.85 -6.06
C ILE A 9 13.40 -6.13 -6.89
N GLU A 10 14.39 -6.49 -7.70
CA GLU A 10 14.40 -7.74 -8.48
C GLU A 10 14.34 -8.99 -7.57
N GLY A 11 14.79 -8.89 -6.32
CA GLY A 11 14.73 -9.96 -5.32
C GLY A 11 13.49 -9.94 -4.41
N LEU A 12 12.54 -9.02 -4.60
CA LEU A 12 11.31 -8.97 -3.82
C LEU A 12 10.27 -9.96 -4.34
N ASN A 13 9.62 -10.66 -3.42
CA ASN A 13 8.48 -11.52 -3.72
C ASN A 13 7.20 -10.96 -3.12
N PRO A 14 6.04 -11.07 -3.80
CA PRO A 14 4.76 -10.78 -3.18
C PRO A 14 4.62 -11.53 -1.85
N GLY A 15 4.22 -10.82 -0.79
CA GLY A 15 4.13 -11.38 0.57
C GLY A 15 5.33 -11.05 1.48
N ASP A 16 6.42 -10.51 0.94
CA ASP A 16 7.52 -9.97 1.75
C ASP A 16 7.04 -8.74 2.55
N LEU A 17 7.39 -8.64 3.84
CA LEU A 17 7.23 -7.41 4.60
C LEU A 17 8.42 -6.50 4.33
N VAL A 18 8.16 -5.29 3.83
CA VAL A 18 9.19 -4.35 3.41
C VAL A 18 9.00 -2.98 4.05
N CYS A 19 10.11 -2.25 4.16
CA CYS A 19 10.11 -0.81 4.41
C CYS A 19 10.71 -0.11 3.18
N CYS A 20 9.95 0.83 2.61
CA CYS A 20 10.36 1.66 1.49
C CYS A 20 10.63 3.07 2.00
N SER A 21 11.84 3.57 1.78
CA SER A 21 12.22 4.96 2.02
C SER A 21 12.11 5.73 0.71
N TRP A 22 11.41 6.85 0.71
CA TRP A 22 11.15 7.66 -0.49
C TRP A 22 10.95 9.13 -0.14
N CYS A 23 10.99 10.00 -1.14
CA CYS A 23 10.75 11.43 -0.98
C CYS A 23 9.36 11.80 -1.51
N ASP A 24 8.51 12.34 -0.65
CA ASP A 24 7.18 12.83 -1.03
C ASP A 24 7.21 14.34 -1.28
N ALA A 25 6.79 14.73 -2.49
CA ALA A 25 6.68 16.13 -2.88
C ALA A 25 5.36 16.80 -2.42
N SER A 26 4.38 16.02 -1.96
CA SER A 26 3.02 16.51 -1.68
C SER A 26 2.87 17.08 -0.26
N VAL A 27 3.58 16.51 0.72
CA VAL A 27 3.56 16.97 2.13
C VAL A 27 4.47 18.18 2.36
N GLY A 28 5.48 18.42 1.52
CA GLY A 28 6.36 19.59 1.66
C GLY A 28 5.60 20.93 1.62
N LYS A 29 4.49 20.98 0.87
CA LYS A 29 3.63 22.17 0.78
C LYS A 29 2.92 22.53 2.09
N SER A 30 2.63 21.58 2.97
CA SER A 30 1.90 21.83 4.22
C SER A 30 2.80 22.27 5.39
N SER A 31 4.13 22.29 5.20
CA SER A 31 5.08 22.65 6.26
C SER A 31 5.38 24.15 6.42
N GLY A 32 4.81 25.02 5.58
CA GLY A 32 4.87 26.49 5.73
C GLY A 32 6.26 27.14 5.61
N SER A 33 7.33 26.36 5.41
CA SER A 33 8.73 26.82 5.50
C SER A 33 9.35 27.25 4.17
N GLY A 34 8.60 27.21 3.06
CA GLY A 34 9.04 27.74 1.76
C GLY A 34 10.28 27.08 1.13
N THR A 35 10.84 26.03 1.75
CA THR A 35 12.12 25.44 1.35
C THR A 35 12.12 23.92 1.53
N ALA A 36 12.53 23.22 0.46
CA ALA A 36 12.54 21.77 0.22
C ALA A 36 11.15 21.08 0.12
N ILE A 37 10.80 20.71 -1.12
CA ILE A 37 9.56 19.98 -1.47
C ILE A 37 9.65 18.50 -1.07
N ASP A 38 10.86 17.93 -1.06
CA ASP A 38 11.12 16.50 -0.85
C ASP A 38 11.10 16.12 0.63
N VAL A 39 9.95 15.68 1.12
CA VAL A 39 9.79 15.19 2.50
C VAL A 39 10.23 13.72 2.57
N PRO A 40 11.18 13.35 3.43
CA PRO A 40 11.58 11.95 3.60
C PRO A 40 10.46 11.16 4.29
N VAL A 41 9.99 10.11 3.61
CA VAL A 41 8.92 9.22 4.09
C VAL A 41 9.46 7.80 4.21
N LYS A 42 9.00 7.09 5.24
CA LYS A 42 9.11 5.64 5.35
C LYS A 42 7.73 5.02 5.32
N SER A 43 7.54 4.06 4.43
CA SER A 43 6.31 3.30 4.30
C SER A 43 6.61 1.83 4.54
N TRP A 44 5.86 1.20 5.44
CA TRP A 44 5.93 -0.22 5.73
C TRP A 44 4.71 -0.91 5.16
N GLY A 45 4.88 -2.13 4.65
CA GLY A 45 3.75 -2.95 4.21
C GLY A 45 4.18 -4.24 3.53
N ILE A 46 3.17 -5.06 3.21
CA ILE A 46 3.36 -6.27 2.44
C ILE A 46 3.57 -5.88 0.98
N TYR A 47 4.71 -6.27 0.42
CA TYR A 47 4.97 -6.05 -1.00
C TYR A 47 3.95 -6.83 -1.82
N VAL A 48 3.19 -6.10 -2.64
CA VAL A 48 2.22 -6.67 -3.59
C VAL A 48 2.90 -6.84 -4.95
N GLY A 49 3.66 -5.83 -5.38
CA GLY A 49 4.38 -5.89 -6.65
C GLY A 49 4.87 -4.54 -7.13
N LEU A 50 5.60 -4.58 -8.25
CA LEU A 50 6.00 -3.40 -9.01
C LEU A 50 5.03 -3.23 -10.19
N ILE A 51 4.06 -2.32 -10.06
CA ILE A 51 2.88 -2.24 -10.93
C ILE A 51 2.82 -0.89 -11.64
N GLY A 52 2.26 -0.87 -12.85
CA GLY A 52 2.06 0.33 -13.68
C GLY A 52 2.71 0.19 -15.05
N ASP A 53 2.19 0.90 -16.04
CA ASP A 53 2.68 0.83 -17.43
C ASP A 53 3.69 1.95 -17.71
N LYS A 54 3.23 3.21 -17.67
CA LYS A 54 4.06 4.41 -17.88
C LYS A 54 5.00 4.72 -16.72
N VAL A 55 4.50 4.59 -15.49
CA VAL A 55 5.26 4.84 -14.25
C VAL A 55 5.11 3.61 -13.37
N LYS A 56 6.24 3.02 -12.99
CA LYS A 56 6.29 1.86 -12.10
C LYS A 56 6.15 2.32 -10.65
N HIS A 57 5.27 1.67 -9.91
CA HIS A 57 5.02 1.93 -8.50
C HIS A 57 5.30 0.67 -7.68
N ILE A 58 6.02 0.82 -6.59
CA ILE A 58 6.13 -0.20 -5.54
C ILE A 58 4.84 -0.14 -4.74
N VAL A 59 4.03 -1.19 -4.82
CA VAL A 59 2.74 -1.28 -4.13
C VAL A 59 2.92 -2.05 -2.82
N LEU A 60 2.60 -1.39 -1.71
CA LEU A 60 2.67 -1.93 -0.36
C LEU A 60 1.27 -1.98 0.24
N ALA A 61 0.76 -3.17 0.55
CA ALA A 61 -0.48 -3.33 1.29
C ALA A 61 -0.23 -3.09 2.79
N GLN A 62 -0.99 -2.17 3.37
CA GLN A 62 -0.93 -1.82 4.79
C GLN A 62 -2.04 -2.53 5.56
N ASN A 63 -3.24 -2.58 4.98
CA ASN A 63 -4.36 -3.36 5.50
C ASN A 63 -4.95 -4.23 4.38
N SER A 64 -5.42 -5.42 4.75
CA SER A 64 -6.20 -6.28 3.85
C SER A 64 -7.56 -6.58 4.48
N PHE A 65 -8.63 -6.17 3.80
CA PHE A 65 -10.01 -6.44 4.20
C PHE A 65 -10.52 -7.63 3.39
N ARG A 66 -10.80 -8.75 4.06
CA ARG A 66 -11.37 -9.95 3.42
C ARG A 66 -12.89 -9.81 3.34
N TYR A 67 -13.44 -9.64 2.14
CA TYR A 67 -14.88 -9.54 1.93
C TYR A 67 -15.55 -10.91 1.75
N SER A 68 -14.91 -11.80 1.02
CA SER A 68 -15.38 -13.16 0.76
C SER A 68 -14.19 -14.06 0.47
N ASP A 69 -14.44 -15.35 0.23
CA ASP A 69 -13.33 -16.26 -0.04
C ASP A 69 -12.55 -15.85 -1.30
N GLY A 70 -11.23 -15.70 -1.16
CA GLY A 70 -10.33 -15.23 -2.21
C GLY A 70 -10.42 -13.75 -2.59
N LEU A 71 -11.35 -12.96 -2.03
CA LEU A 71 -11.53 -11.55 -2.40
C LEU A 71 -11.15 -10.59 -1.28
N PHE A 72 -10.18 -9.73 -1.58
CA PHE A 72 -9.68 -8.71 -0.69
C PHE A 72 -9.89 -7.30 -1.25
N ASP A 73 -9.99 -6.33 -0.36
CA ASP A 73 -9.72 -4.92 -0.65
C ASP A 73 -8.52 -4.48 0.16
N LEU A 74 -7.66 -3.69 -0.45
CA LEU A 74 -6.37 -3.34 0.13
C LEU A 74 -6.34 -1.84 0.42
N ASP A 75 -6.00 -1.51 1.65
CA ASP A 75 -5.42 -0.21 1.93
C ASP A 75 -3.94 -0.28 1.57
N TYR A 76 -3.49 0.60 0.68
CA TYR A 76 -2.15 0.48 0.10
C TYR A 76 -1.48 1.83 -0.09
N THR A 77 -0.15 1.80 -0.02
CA THR A 77 0.72 2.88 -0.49
C THR A 77 1.34 2.46 -1.82
N ALA A 78 1.19 3.29 -2.86
CA ALA A 78 1.87 3.12 -4.14
C ALA A 78 2.98 4.16 -4.27
N VAL A 79 4.22 3.72 -4.08
CA VAL A 79 5.40 4.60 -4.15
C VAL A 79 5.94 4.64 -5.57
N PRO A 80 6.00 5.80 -6.25
CA PRO A 80 6.64 5.89 -7.56
C PRO A 80 8.11 5.47 -7.45
N LEU A 81 8.53 4.54 -8.32
CA LEU A 81 9.89 3.99 -8.28
C LEU A 81 10.97 5.09 -8.45
N SER A 82 10.66 6.13 -9.21
CA SER A 82 11.54 7.28 -9.41
C SER A 82 11.80 8.09 -8.14
N TRP A 83 10.91 8.00 -7.14
CA TRP A 83 11.01 8.73 -5.86
C TRP A 83 11.57 7.85 -4.74
N THR A 84 11.77 6.56 -5.00
CA THR A 84 12.32 5.61 -4.05
C THR A 84 13.81 5.86 -3.82
N VAL A 85 14.18 6.03 -2.55
CA VAL A 85 15.56 6.18 -2.11
C VAL A 85 16.17 4.82 -1.79
N ASP A 86 15.43 3.99 -1.04
CA ASP A 86 15.88 2.68 -0.60
C ASP A 86 14.71 1.74 -0.30
N VAL A 87 14.95 0.43 -0.36
CA VAL A 87 14.00 -0.60 0.07
C VAL A 87 14.74 -1.61 0.94
N SER A 88 14.21 -1.88 2.13
CA SER A 88 14.71 -2.92 3.02
C SER A 88 13.67 -4.00 3.20
N VAL A 89 14.06 -5.26 2.99
CA VAL A 89 13.22 -6.40 3.34
C VAL A 89 13.36 -6.67 4.83
N LEU A 90 12.25 -6.62 5.56
CA LEU A 90 12.22 -6.86 6.99
C LEU A 90 11.99 -8.36 7.26
N ILE A 91 11.02 -8.96 6.56
CA ILE A 91 10.69 -10.38 6.70
C ILE A 91 10.35 -10.93 5.32
N LYS A 92 11.06 -11.97 4.90
CA LYS A 92 10.74 -12.72 3.68
C LYS A 92 9.50 -13.58 3.91
N GLU A 93 8.61 -13.63 2.91
CA GLU A 93 7.41 -14.46 2.95
C GLU A 93 6.60 -14.28 4.26
N HIS A 94 6.47 -13.02 4.72
CA HIS A 94 5.67 -12.70 5.92
C HIS A 94 4.22 -13.15 5.76
N VAL A 95 3.71 -13.03 4.53
CA VAL A 95 2.45 -13.62 4.10
C VAL A 95 2.75 -14.83 3.20
N PRO A 96 2.12 -16.00 3.43
CA PRO A 96 2.30 -17.17 2.59
C PRO A 96 1.98 -16.89 1.12
N LYS A 97 2.71 -17.53 0.21
CA LYS A 97 2.59 -17.31 -1.24
C LYS A 97 1.15 -17.42 -1.78
N GLU A 98 0.37 -18.37 -1.26
CA GLU A 98 -1.02 -18.55 -1.66
C GLU A 98 -1.87 -17.30 -1.35
N LEU A 99 -1.73 -16.77 -0.13
CA LEU A 99 -2.44 -15.56 0.28
C LEU A 99 -1.90 -14.34 -0.47
N ALA A 100 -0.58 -14.23 -0.64
CA ALA A 100 0.03 -13.15 -1.42
C ALA A 100 -0.52 -13.11 -2.85
N GLY A 101 -0.69 -14.26 -3.50
CA GLY A 101 -1.32 -14.37 -4.82
C GLY A 101 -2.76 -13.84 -4.83
N LYS A 102 -3.56 -14.15 -3.79
CA LYS A 102 -4.93 -13.62 -3.64
C LYS A 102 -4.94 -12.09 -3.47
N LEU A 103 -3.97 -11.52 -2.74
CA LEU A 103 -3.81 -10.07 -2.58
C LEU A 103 -3.46 -9.39 -3.91
N VAL A 104 -2.50 -9.94 -4.67
CA VAL A 104 -2.12 -9.44 -6.00
C VAL A 104 -3.32 -9.45 -6.95
N ASN A 105 -4.02 -10.58 -7.05
CA ASN A 105 -5.19 -10.70 -7.91
C ASN A 105 -6.29 -9.69 -7.52
N SER A 106 -6.55 -9.55 -6.22
CA SER A 106 -7.53 -8.61 -5.70
C SER A 106 -7.17 -7.15 -6.02
N PHE A 107 -5.90 -6.78 -5.87
CA PHE A 107 -5.40 -5.45 -6.24
C PHE A 107 -5.63 -5.15 -7.73
N MET A 108 -5.27 -6.08 -8.60
CA MET A 108 -5.44 -5.92 -10.05
C MET A 108 -6.92 -5.83 -10.45
N MET A 109 -7.79 -6.59 -9.78
CA MET A 109 -9.24 -6.53 -10.02
C MET A 109 -9.91 -5.25 -9.47
N GLY A 110 -9.40 -4.69 -8.37
CA GLY A 110 -9.94 -3.49 -7.73
C GLY A 110 -9.93 -2.25 -8.64
N GLY A 111 -8.94 -2.13 -9.52
CA GLY A 111 -8.85 -1.04 -10.51
C GLY A 111 -10.03 -0.99 -11.50
N HIS A 112 -10.64 -2.14 -11.82
CA HIS A 112 -11.84 -2.20 -12.66
C HIS A 112 -13.11 -1.79 -11.92
N ARG A 113 -13.14 -1.86 -10.58
CA ARG A 113 -14.34 -1.55 -9.78
C ARG A 113 -14.53 -0.05 -9.55
N SER A 114 -13.44 0.72 -9.48
CA SER A 114 -13.51 2.18 -9.27
C SER A 114 -14.15 2.93 -10.45
N LEU A 115 -14.09 2.35 -11.65
CA LEU A 115 -14.69 2.93 -12.86
C LEU A 115 -16.21 2.70 -12.95
N ASN A 116 -16.75 1.68 -12.30
CA ASN A 116 -18.18 1.29 -12.44
C ASN A 116 -19.05 1.58 -11.22
N ARG A 117 -18.50 2.02 -10.09
CA ARG A 117 -19.28 2.46 -8.92
C ARG A 117 -18.60 3.63 -8.23
N PRO A 118 -19.25 4.81 -8.14
CA PRO A 118 -18.83 5.86 -7.23
C PRO A 118 -18.73 5.28 -5.81
N ARG A 119 -17.69 5.66 -5.06
CA ARG A 119 -17.47 5.32 -3.63
C ARG A 119 -18.55 5.87 -2.68
N THR A 120 -19.69 6.29 -3.19
CA THR A 120 -20.89 6.69 -2.45
C THR A 120 -21.83 5.50 -2.28
N PHE A 121 -21.34 4.40 -1.70
CA PHE A 121 -22.25 3.48 -1.03
C PHE A 121 -22.71 4.20 0.24
N GLN A 122 -23.96 4.66 0.22
CA GLN A 122 -24.60 5.42 1.29
C GLN A 122 -24.27 4.82 2.66
N ARG A 123 -23.60 5.61 3.51
CA ARG A 123 -23.51 5.39 4.96
C ARG A 123 -24.91 5.47 5.55
N ARG A 124 -25.66 4.37 5.48
CA ARG A 124 -26.74 4.07 6.40
C ARG A 124 -26.52 2.63 6.84
N ILE A 125 -25.79 2.45 7.93
CA ILE A 125 -25.95 1.33 8.88
C ILE A 125 -25.20 1.72 10.16
N PHE A 126 -25.99 1.94 11.20
CA PHE A 126 -25.73 1.79 12.63
C PHE A 126 -24.28 1.98 13.12
N GLN A 127 -23.96 3.23 13.48
CA GLN A 127 -23.01 3.46 14.55
C GLN A 127 -23.71 3.09 15.86
N GLN A 128 -23.74 1.80 16.21
CA GLN A 128 -23.94 1.42 17.61
C GLN A 128 -22.77 2.07 18.34
N ARG A 129 -23.08 3.11 19.14
CA ARG A 129 -22.10 3.73 20.01
C ARG A 129 -21.48 2.59 20.83
N LEU A 130 -20.19 2.36 20.65
CA LEU A 130 -19.41 1.67 21.66
C LEU A 130 -19.73 2.37 22.99
N SER A 131 -19.91 1.58 24.06
CA SER A 131 -20.05 2.13 25.40
C SER A 131 -18.86 3.08 25.68
N ILE A 132 -19.02 4.02 26.62
CA ILE A 132 -17.98 5.01 26.94
C ILE A 132 -16.62 4.34 27.26
N ASP A 133 -16.67 3.07 27.66
CA ASP A 133 -15.58 2.17 28.04
C ASP A 133 -15.22 1.09 27.00
N GLY A 134 -15.81 1.12 25.79
CA GLY A 134 -15.34 0.35 24.63
C GLY A 134 -15.59 -1.18 24.69
N ARG A 135 -16.57 -1.66 25.45
CA ARG A 135 -16.89 -3.09 25.53
C ARG A 135 -18.14 -3.43 24.69
N PRO A 136 -18.15 -4.54 23.94
CA PRO A 136 -19.38 -5.07 23.36
C PRO A 136 -20.29 -5.63 24.47
N TYR A 137 -21.61 -5.50 24.31
CA TYR A 137 -22.62 -6.18 25.14
C TYR A 137 -22.61 -7.68 24.89
#